data_AF-A0AAD7JRA8-F1
#
_entry.id   AF-A0AAD7JRA8-F1
#
_cell.length_a   1.000
_cell.length_b   1.000
_cell.length_c   1.000
_cell.angle_alpha   90.00
_cell.angle_beta   90.00
_cell.angle_gamma   90.00
#
_symmetry.space_group_name_H-M   'P 1'
#
loop_
_entity.id
_entity.type
_entity.pdbx_description
1 polymer ?
#
loop_
_entity_poly.entity_id
_entity_poly.type
_entity_poly.pdbx_seq_one_letter_code
_entity_poly.pdbx_strand_id
1 'polypeptide(L)'
;MDLSPLSAGAAEALCNISKSEPTSQLFVLQLLSIRTVPLTPPQSSRSPRHRVILSDGNHFFHVVLSSTIAPHNTPDLTHKYSIVGVEKVQWVYISQSDLWILAIFEMHFIEDRYEKIGKPTVAMNSPSAFRPTGT
;
A
#
# COMPACT_ATOMS: atom_id res chain seq x y z
N MET A 1 19.90 19.72 -7.75
CA MET A 1 19.52 18.33 -8.04
C MET A 1 18.73 17.87 -6.82
N ASP A 2 17.40 17.87 -6.89
CA ASP A 2 16.60 17.32 -5.80
C ASP A 2 16.68 15.79 -5.89
N LEU A 3 17.42 15.21 -4.96
CA LEU A 3 17.33 13.78 -4.69
C LEU A 3 15.91 13.54 -4.21
N SER A 4 15.11 12.85 -5.03
CA SER A 4 13.79 12.38 -4.62
C SER A 4 13.92 11.72 -3.24
N PRO A 5 13.16 12.15 -2.21
CA PRO A 5 13.24 11.56 -0.88
C PRO A 5 12.72 10.11 -0.83
N LEU A 6 12.24 9.58 -1.97
CA LEU A 6 11.69 8.23 -2.08
C LEU A 6 12.78 7.15 -2.08
N SER A 7 12.47 6.03 -1.44
CA SER A 7 13.31 4.83 -1.42
C SER A 7 13.27 4.11 -2.78
N ALA A 8 14.08 4.55 -3.74
CA ALA A 8 14.13 3.96 -5.07
C ALA A 8 14.35 2.43 -5.05
N GLY A 9 13.53 1.68 -5.77
CA GLY A 9 13.55 0.21 -5.81
C GLY A 9 12.73 -0.47 -4.71
N ALA A 10 12.18 0.30 -3.75
CA ALA A 10 11.40 -0.25 -2.65
C ALA A 10 10.12 -0.95 -3.12
N ALA A 11 9.47 -0.48 -4.20
CA ALA A 11 8.26 -1.11 -4.70
C ALA A 11 8.51 -2.56 -5.14
N GLU A 12 9.59 -2.80 -5.89
CA GLU A 12 10.00 -4.16 -6.28
C GLU A 12 10.45 -4.98 -5.06
N ALA A 13 11.25 -4.39 -4.17
CA ALA A 13 11.71 -5.08 -2.96
C ALA A 13 10.52 -5.55 -2.10
N LEU A 14 9.54 -4.68 -1.88
CA LEU A 14 8.34 -4.95 -1.09
C LEU A 14 7.44 -6.01 -1.74
N CYS A 15 7.35 -6.05 -3.07
CA CYS A 15 6.61 -7.10 -3.77
C CYS A 15 7.30 -8.47 -3.70
N ASN A 16 8.61 -8.50 -3.46
CA ASN A 16 9.43 -9.70 -3.43
C ASN A 16 9.77 -10.20 -2.01
N ILE A 17 9.22 -9.57 -0.96
CA ILE A 17 9.46 -10.01 0.43
C ILE A 17 8.95 -11.43 0.65
N SER A 18 9.57 -12.14 1.60
CA SER A 18 9.10 -13.44 2.02
C SER A 18 7.64 -13.38 2.50
N LYS A 19 6.87 -14.43 2.18
CA LYS A 19 5.50 -14.56 2.69
C LYS A 19 5.44 -14.92 4.16
N SER A 20 6.53 -15.43 4.74
CA SER A 20 6.58 -15.92 6.12
C SER A 20 6.82 -14.83 7.15
N GLU A 21 7.45 -13.72 6.78
CA GLU A 21 7.95 -12.72 7.73
C GLU A 21 7.62 -11.29 7.29
N PRO A 22 7.23 -10.40 8.23
CA PRO A 22 7.04 -8.99 7.93
C PRO A 22 8.37 -8.29 7.71
N THR A 23 8.35 -7.19 6.96
CA THR A 23 9.49 -6.25 6.94
C THR A 23 9.64 -5.53 8.28
N SER A 24 10.86 -5.08 8.57
CA SER A 24 11.17 -4.19 9.71
C SER A 24 12.03 -3.00 9.29
N GLN A 25 12.00 -2.66 8.00
CA GLN A 25 12.77 -1.55 7.42
C GLN A 25 11.81 -0.43 7.02
N LEU A 26 12.22 0.82 7.28
CA LEU A 26 11.52 2.00 6.81
C LEU A 26 11.74 2.21 5.31
N PHE A 27 10.64 2.32 4.57
CA PHE A 27 10.60 2.71 3.16
C PHE A 27 9.83 4.01 3.01
N VAL A 28 10.45 5.00 2.37
CA VAL A 28 9.80 6.29 2.05
C VAL A 28 9.17 6.19 0.67
N LEU A 29 7.85 6.33 0.61
CA LEU A 29 7.05 6.11 -0.57
C LEU A 29 6.07 7.27 -0.79
N GLN A 30 5.61 7.44 -2.02
CA GLN A 30 4.56 8.38 -2.36
C GLN A 30 3.20 7.69 -2.44
N LEU A 31 2.20 8.25 -1.78
CA LEU A 31 0.80 7.85 -1.88
C LEU A 31 0.21 8.30 -3.23
N LEU A 32 -0.12 7.38 -4.13
CA LEU A 32 -0.74 7.72 -5.42
C LEU A 32 -2.27 7.68 -5.39
N SER A 33 -2.85 6.82 -4.57
CA SER A 33 -4.30 6.68 -4.42
C SER A 33 -4.64 5.93 -3.14
N ILE A 34 -5.74 6.31 -2.49
CA ILE A 34 -6.40 5.56 -1.44
C ILE A 34 -7.88 5.40 -1.79
N ARG A 35 -8.42 4.20 -1.61
CA ARG A 35 -9.84 3.88 -1.83
C ARG A 35 -10.34 2.97 -0.73
N THR A 36 -11.41 3.38 -0.05
CA THR A 36 -12.13 2.50 0.88
C THR A 36 -12.94 1.48 0.09
N VAL A 37 -12.74 0.20 0.37
CA VAL A 37 -13.52 -0.87 -0.21
C VAL A 37 -14.79 -1.05 0.62
N PRO A 38 -15.98 -0.83 0.05
CA PRO A 38 -17.22 -1.07 0.76
C PRO A 38 -17.36 -2.55 1.11
N LEU A 39 -17.85 -2.80 2.33
CA LEU A 39 -18.18 -4.16 2.78
C LEU A 39 -19.49 -4.57 2.11
N THR A 40 -19.47 -5.63 1.31
CA THR A 40 -20.70 -6.19 0.74
C THR A 40 -21.50 -6.88 1.87
N PRO A 41 -22.79 -6.60 2.06
CA PRO A 41 -23.63 -7.37 2.98
C PRO A 41 -23.60 -8.86 2.57
N PRO A 42 -23.41 -9.84 3.49
CA PRO A 42 -23.61 -9.81 4.95
C PRO A 42 -22.33 -9.57 5.78
N GLN A 43 -21.25 -9.02 5.20
CA GLN A 43 -19.95 -8.90 5.85
C GLN A 43 -19.80 -7.70 6.82
N SER A 44 -20.89 -7.22 7.42
CA SER A 44 -20.92 -6.03 8.29
C SER A 44 -20.12 -6.15 9.60
N SER A 45 -19.60 -7.34 9.93
CA SER A 45 -18.70 -7.57 11.06
C SER A 45 -17.22 -7.34 10.76
N ARG A 46 -16.85 -7.05 9.51
CA ARG A 46 -15.45 -6.81 9.12
C ARG A 46 -15.12 -5.33 9.17
N SER A 47 -13.89 -4.99 9.57
CA SER A 47 -13.38 -3.62 9.44
C SER A 47 -13.28 -3.23 7.95
N PRO A 48 -13.55 -1.96 7.59
CA PRO A 48 -13.31 -1.45 6.24
C PRO A 48 -11.88 -1.72 5.80
N ARG A 49 -11.69 -2.10 4.52
CA ARG A 49 -10.35 -2.30 3.94
C ARG A 49 -10.02 -1.11 3.07
N HIS A 50 -8.92 -0.43 3.35
CA HIS A 50 -8.43 0.65 2.50
C HIS A 50 -7.42 0.09 1.51
N ARG A 51 -7.72 0.19 0.22
CA ARG A 51 -6.76 -0.11 -0.86
C ARG A 51 -5.92 1.12 -1.11
N VAL A 52 -4.62 0.93 -1.21
CA VAL A 52 -3.65 1.98 -1.39
C VAL A 52 -2.74 1.65 -2.57
N ILE A 53 -2.36 2.67 -3.32
CA ILE A 53 -1.32 2.59 -4.34
C ILE A 53 -0.14 3.43 -3.85
N LEU A 54 1.03 2.79 -3.68
CA LEU A 54 2.26 3.45 -3.27
C LEU A 54 3.31 3.40 -4.37
N SER A 55 4.19 4.38 -4.40
CA SER A 55 5.22 4.55 -5.44
C SER A 55 6.57 4.92 -4.85
N ASP A 56 7.64 4.33 -5.40
CA ASP A 56 9.03 4.73 -5.10
C ASP A 56 9.59 5.76 -6.10
N GLY A 57 8.76 6.22 -7.04
CA GLY A 57 9.10 7.18 -8.10
C GLY A 57 9.39 6.53 -9.46
N ASN A 58 9.78 5.25 -9.47
CA ASN A 58 10.06 4.46 -10.67
C ASN A 58 9.04 3.33 -10.88
N HIS A 59 8.55 2.76 -9.78
CA HIS A 59 7.54 1.73 -9.77
C HIS A 59 6.46 2.03 -8.72
N PHE A 60 5.30 1.43 -8.91
CA PHE A 60 4.19 1.45 -7.97
C PHE A 60 3.59 0.07 -7.80
N PHE A 61 2.92 -0.13 -6.67
CA PHE A 61 2.31 -1.40 -6.31
C PHE A 61 1.03 -1.19 -5.50
N HIS A 62 0.20 -2.22 -5.47
CA HIS A 62 -1.08 -2.21 -4.76
C HIS A 62 -0.96 -2.88 -3.40
N VAL A 63 -1.51 -2.27 -2.38
CA VAL A 63 -1.53 -2.79 -1.00
C VAL A 63 -2.85 -2.53 -0.32
N VAL A 64 -3.07 -3.23 0.78
CA VAL A 64 -4.22 -3.01 1.67
C VAL A 64 -3.71 -2.54 3.03
N LEU A 65 -4.34 -1.53 3.62
CA LEU A 65 -4.08 -1.19 5.01
C LEU A 65 -4.74 -2.23 5.93
N SER A 66 -3.97 -2.79 6.84
CA SER A 66 -4.47 -3.66 7.89
C SER A 66 -5.48 -2.92 8.76
N SER A 67 -6.50 -3.63 9.25
CA SER A 67 -7.51 -3.09 10.18
C SER A 67 -6.92 -2.66 11.53
N THR A 68 -5.71 -3.11 11.86
CA THR A 68 -4.96 -2.65 13.04
C THR A 68 -4.44 -1.22 12.88
N ILE A 69 -4.29 -0.75 11.64
CA ILE A 69 -4.14 0.66 11.31
C ILE A 69 -5.55 1.25 11.28
N ALA A 70 -6.16 1.39 12.46
CA ALA A 70 -7.41 2.12 12.58
C ALA A 70 -7.16 3.56 12.11
N PRO A 71 -8.14 4.22 11.47
CA PRO A 71 -8.04 5.60 10.99
C PRO A 71 -7.78 6.65 12.09
N HIS A 72 -7.69 6.23 13.35
CA HIS A 72 -7.31 7.07 14.49
C HIS A 72 -5.79 7.19 14.72
N ASN A 73 -4.97 6.30 14.16
CA ASN A 73 -3.50 6.30 14.34
C ASN A 73 -2.70 6.65 13.09
N THR A 74 -3.34 6.80 11.94
CA THR A 74 -2.74 7.46 10.77
C THR A 74 -3.27 8.88 10.71
N PRO A 75 -2.55 9.88 11.26
CA PRO A 75 -2.89 11.27 11.03
C PRO A 75 -2.88 11.51 9.50
N ASP A 76 -4.03 11.88 8.97
CA ASP A 76 -4.19 12.48 7.65
C ASP A 76 -3.46 11.79 6.48
N LEU A 77 -3.89 10.58 6.12
CA LEU A 77 -3.74 10.07 4.74
C LEU A 77 -4.71 10.80 3.78
N THR A 78 -4.76 12.13 3.89
CA THR A 78 -5.82 12.95 3.31
C THR A 78 -5.53 13.34 1.87
N HIS A 79 -4.26 13.42 1.48
CA HIS A 79 -3.89 13.97 0.18
C HIS A 79 -3.22 12.96 -0.75
N LYS A 80 -3.75 12.93 -1.97
CA LYS A 80 -3.07 12.30 -3.09
C LYS A 80 -1.68 12.95 -3.23
N TYR A 81 -0.67 12.12 -3.43
CA TYR A 81 0.74 12.46 -3.59
C TYR A 81 1.54 12.72 -2.31
N SER A 82 0.93 12.70 -1.11
CA SER A 82 1.70 12.80 0.14
C SER A 82 2.79 11.71 0.24
N ILE A 83 3.85 12.06 0.96
CA ILE A 83 4.97 11.16 1.25
C ILE A 83 4.71 10.46 2.57
N VAL A 84 4.88 9.15 2.57
CA VAL A 84 4.62 8.27 3.70
C VAL A 84 5.83 7.39 3.99
N GLY A 85 6.05 7.11 5.27
CA GLY A 85 6.98 6.09 5.74
C GLY A 85 6.24 4.79 5.99
N VAL A 86 6.73 3.69 5.43
CA VAL A 86 6.18 2.34 5.61
C VAL A 86 7.23 1.45 6.26
N GLU A 87 6.91 0.91 7.44
CA GLU A 87 7.88 0.15 8.24
C GLU A 87 7.58 -1.34 8.26
N LYS A 88 6.28 -1.68 8.31
CA LYS A 88 5.83 -3.05 8.48
C LYS A 88 4.86 -3.46 7.37
N VAL A 89 5.34 -4.32 6.49
CA VAL A 89 4.59 -4.89 5.37
C VAL A 89 4.68 -6.41 5.42
N GLN A 90 3.59 -7.11 5.14
CA GLN A 90 3.57 -8.57 5.10
C GLN A 90 2.56 -9.08 4.07
N TRP A 91 2.87 -10.22 3.47
CA TRP A 91 1.88 -10.99 2.74
C TRP A 91 0.88 -11.66 3.69
N VAL A 92 -0.41 -11.46 3.42
CA VAL A 92 -1.51 -12.06 4.17
C VAL A 92 -2.30 -12.96 3.24
N TYR A 93 -2.49 -14.21 3.66
CA TYR A 93 -3.33 -15.15 2.95
C TYR A 93 -4.79 -14.97 3.35
N ILE A 94 -5.65 -14.71 2.36
CA ILE A 94 -7.11 -14.63 2.52
C ILE A 94 -7.68 -15.98 2.09
N SER A 95 -7.95 -16.83 3.07
CA SER A 95 -8.48 -18.19 2.85
C SER A 95 -9.78 -18.22 2.03
N GLN A 96 -10.69 -17.26 2.25
CA GLN A 96 -11.98 -17.23 1.56
C GLN A 96 -11.89 -16.99 0.06
N SER A 97 -10.82 -16.35 -0.39
CA SER A 97 -10.60 -16.07 -1.81
C SER A 97 -9.43 -16.85 -2.38
N ASP A 98 -8.74 -17.67 -1.58
CA ASP A 98 -7.48 -18.34 -1.94
C ASP A 98 -6.47 -17.38 -2.59
N LEU A 99 -6.26 -16.23 -1.94
CA LEU A 99 -5.41 -15.16 -2.47
C LEU A 99 -4.43 -14.65 -1.42
N TRP A 100 -3.20 -14.39 -1.87
CA TRP A 100 -2.22 -13.62 -1.11
C TRP A 100 -2.36 -12.14 -1.45
N ILE A 101 -2.44 -11.31 -0.42
CA ILE A 101 -2.43 -9.85 -0.56
C ILE A 101 -1.25 -9.26 0.21
N LEU A 102 -0.68 -8.17 -0.29
CA LEU A 102 0.32 -7.43 0.45
C LEU A 102 -0.39 -6.41 1.36
N ALA A 103 -0.15 -6.50 2.66
CA ALA A 103 -0.80 -5.67 3.66
C ALA A 103 0.23 -4.82 4.42
N ILE A 104 -0.13 -3.57 4.67
CA ILE A 104 0.63 -2.64 5.50
C ILE A 104 0.07 -2.69 6.91
N PHE A 105 0.95 -2.88 7.90
CA PHE A 105 0.63 -2.93 9.32
C PHE A 105 1.13 -1.70 10.08
N GLU A 106 2.10 -0.97 9.53
CA GLU A 106 2.65 0.25 10.12
C GLU A 106 3.07 1.23 9.03
N MET A 107 2.48 2.43 9.09
CA MET A 107 2.72 3.53 8.16
C MET A 107 2.47 4.86 8.85
N HIS A 108 3.29 5.86 8.55
CA HIS A 108 3.17 7.22 9.06
C HIS A 108 3.30 8.25 7.93
N PHE A 109 2.64 9.40 8.12
CA PHE A 109 2.79 10.55 7.26
C PHE A 109 4.16 11.22 7.47
N ILE A 110 4.79 11.69 6.39
CA ILE A 110 6.06 12.42 6.42
C ILE A 110 5.84 13.87 5.98
N GLU A 111 5.37 14.08 4.76
CA GLU A 111 5.14 15.42 4.21
C GLU A 111 4.04 15.42 3.15
N ASP A 112 3.42 16.57 2.93
CA ASP A 112 2.50 16.79 1.82
C ASP A 112 3.26 17.11 0.55
N ARG A 113 2.74 16.60 -0.57
CA ARG A 113 3.14 16.99 -1.92
C ARG A 113 1.91 17.13 -2.79
N TYR A 114 1.99 18.05 -3.74
CA TYR A 114 0.88 18.34 -4.65
C TYR A 114 1.05 17.67 -6.02
N GLU A 115 2.20 17.07 -6.29
CA GLU A 115 2.55 16.51 -7.59
C GLU A 115 3.09 15.08 -7.48
N LYS A 116 2.81 14.30 -8.51
CA LYS A 116 3.35 12.96 -8.68
C LYS A 116 4.85 13.04 -8.93
N ILE A 117 5.64 12.29 -8.18
CA ILE A 117 7.08 12.17 -8.40
C ILE A 117 7.32 11.09 -9.47
N GLY A 118 8.02 11.48 -10.53
CA GLY A 118 8.42 10.57 -11.60
C GLY A 118 7.26 10.06 -12.48
N LYS A 119 7.55 9.01 -13.24
CA LYS A 119 6.58 8.31 -14.10
C LYS A 119 6.56 6.82 -13.74
N PRO A 120 6.13 6.47 -12.50
CA PRO A 120 6.23 5.12 -12.02
C PRO A 120 5.37 4.17 -12.86
N THR A 121 5.91 3.00 -13.12
CA THR A 121 5.25 1.86 -13.80
C THR A 121 4.85 0.80 -12.77
N VAL A 122 4.06 -0.21 -13.14
CA VAL A 122 3.68 -1.27 -12.19
C VAL A 122 4.93 -2.09 -11.82
N ALA A 123 5.16 -2.37 -10.54
CA ALA A 123 6.20 -3.31 -10.12
C ALA A 123 5.91 -4.72 -10.66
N MET A 124 6.92 -5.43 -11.13
CA MET A 124 6.82 -6.69 -11.87
C MET A 124 6.01 -7.76 -11.13
N ASN A 125 6.23 -7.87 -9.82
CA ASN A 125 5.53 -8.81 -8.95
C ASN A 125 4.48 -8.13 -8.07
N SER A 126 4.02 -6.93 -8.44
CA SER A 126 2.91 -6.30 -7.76
C SER A 126 1.76 -7.29 -7.70
N PRO A 127 1.18 -7.56 -6.51
CA PRO A 127 -0.02 -8.37 -6.44
C PRO A 127 -1.02 -7.79 -7.42
N SER A 128 -1.49 -8.64 -8.34
CA SER A 128 -2.59 -8.33 -9.25
C SER A 128 -3.86 -8.28 -8.43
N ALA A 129 -3.96 -7.27 -7.58
CA ALA A 129 -5.11 -7.01 -6.77
C ALA A 129 -6.21 -6.51 -7.71
N PHE A 130 -7.03 -7.46 -8.16
CA PHE A 130 -8.38 -7.24 -8.64
C PHE A 130 -8.51 -6.71 -10.08
N ARG A 131 -8.22 -7.56 -11.07
CA ARG A 131 -9.07 -7.55 -12.27
C ARG A 131 -10.50 -7.88 -11.78
N PRO A 132 -11.53 -7.06 -12.02
CA PRO A 132 -12.88 -7.55 -11.87
C PRO A 132 -13.01 -8.69 -12.87
N THR A 133 -13.22 -9.91 -12.40
CA THR A 133 -13.78 -10.96 -13.24
C THR A 133 -15.21 -10.50 -13.55
N GLY A 134 -15.35 -9.72 -14.62
CA GLY A 134 -16.63 -9.46 -15.22
C GLY A 134 -17.17 -10.80 -15.71
N THR A 135 -18.27 -11.23 -15.11
CA THR A 135 -19.30 -12.02 -15.77
C THR A 135 -20.44 -11.08 -16.09
#